data_AF-A0A453NN12-F1
#
_entry.id   AF-A0A453NN12-F1
#
_cell.length_a   1.000
_cell.length_b   1.000
_cell.length_c   1.000
_cell.angle_alpha   90.00
_cell.angle_beta   90.00
_cell.angle_gamma   90.00
#
_symmetry.space_group_name_H-M   'P 1'
#
loop_
_entity.id
_entity.type
_entity.pdbx_description
1 polymer ?
#
loop_
_entity_poly.entity_id
_entity_poly.type
_entity_poly.pdbx_seq_one_letter_code
_entity_poly.pdbx_strand_id
1 'polypeptide(L)'
;GISGVFAYADNLLAAAPVGLLGLLLLFQTTRVRFVFDDDSLEVKVGNQLQESGENVFVGGKNRWKYSTFVNWELWWPQFPILVYFKETQTKPEGQIHFFPVIFNGRQLYDIMVERAGPSETSGPGP
;
A
#
# COMPACT_ATOMS: atom_id res chain seq x y z
N GLY A 1 -22.24 32.50 -22.36
CA GLY A 1 -22.33 32.43 -20.90
C GLY A 1 -20.94 32.57 -20.32
N ILE A 2 -20.65 33.72 -19.71
CA ILE A 2 -19.37 34.07 -19.06
C ILE A 2 -19.19 33.34 -17.71
N SER A 3 -20.17 32.55 -17.28
CA SER A 3 -20.20 31.81 -16.02
C SER A 3 -19.25 30.60 -15.94
N GLY A 4 -18.74 30.09 -17.06
CA GLY A 4 -17.78 28.97 -17.05
C GLY A 4 -16.35 29.34 -16.67
N VAL A 5 -15.96 30.60 -16.87
CA VAL A 5 -14.58 31.09 -16.62
C VAL A 5 -14.40 31.57 -15.18
N PHE A 6 -15.43 32.15 -14.56
CA PHE A 6 -15.35 32.60 -13.16
C PHE A 6 -15.37 31.44 -12.15
N ALA A 7 -16.09 30.35 -12.42
CA ALA A 7 -16.04 29.14 -11.59
C ALA A 7 -14.65 28.45 -11.58
N TYR A 8 -13.83 28.70 -12.61
CA TYR A 8 -12.46 28.20 -12.72
C TYR A 8 -11.46 29.07 -11.92
N ALA A 9 -11.69 30.38 -11.85
CA ALA A 9 -10.82 31.32 -11.15
C ALA A 9 -10.92 31.18 -9.61
N ASP A 10 -12.12 31.00 -9.06
CA ASP A 10 -12.34 30.92 -7.61
C ASP A 10 -11.81 29.61 -7.00
N ASN A 11 -11.78 28.53 -7.79
CA ASN A 11 -11.25 27.24 -7.34
C ASN A 11 -9.76 27.07 -7.62
N LEU A 12 -9.09 27.99 -8.32
CA LEU A 12 -7.69 27.83 -8.72
C LEU A 12 -6.75 27.82 -7.51
N LEU A 13 -7.04 28.66 -6.50
CA LEU A 13 -6.29 28.72 -5.25
C LEU A 13 -6.47 27.47 -4.38
N ALA A 14 -7.63 26.79 -4.47
CA ALA A 14 -7.87 25.52 -3.78
C ALA A 14 -7.35 24.32 -4.59
N ALA A 15 -7.41 24.40 -5.93
CA ALA A 15 -6.92 23.39 -6.85
C ALA A 15 -5.39 23.32 -6.86
N ALA A 16 -4.69 24.43 -6.60
CA ALA A 16 -3.23 24.44 -6.56
C ALA A 16 -2.67 23.54 -5.43
N PRO A 17 -3.11 23.64 -4.15
CA PRO A 17 -2.71 22.69 -3.10
C PRO A 17 -3.09 21.25 -3.41
N VAL A 18 -4.31 21.01 -3.94
CA VAL A 18 -4.79 19.66 -4.25
C VAL A 18 -3.99 19.04 -5.40
N GLY A 19 -3.70 19.80 -6.45
CA GLY A 19 -2.88 19.37 -7.58
C GLY A 19 -1.43 19.14 -7.18
N LEU A 20 -0.85 20.00 -6.32
CA LEU A 20 0.49 19.80 -5.78
C LEU A 20 0.57 18.57 -4.89
N LEU A 21 -0.44 18.34 -4.05
CA LEU A 21 -0.58 17.12 -3.25
C LEU A 21 -0.71 15.89 -4.17
N GLY A 22 -1.53 15.95 -5.22
CA GLY A 22 -1.67 14.87 -6.20
C GLY A 22 -0.36 14.54 -6.90
N LEU A 23 0.40 15.55 -7.34
CA LEU A 23 1.73 15.38 -7.94
C LEU A 23 2.75 14.82 -6.93
N LEU A 24 2.72 15.30 -5.69
CA LEU A 24 3.56 14.78 -4.62
C LEU A 24 3.24 13.30 -4.36
N LEU A 25 1.96 12.94 -4.24
CA LEU A 25 1.51 11.57 -4.03
C LEU A 25 1.89 10.68 -5.22
N LEU A 26 1.69 11.14 -6.46
CA LEU A 26 2.14 10.46 -7.67
C LEU A 26 3.64 10.17 -7.58
N PHE A 27 4.45 11.17 -7.29
CA PHE A 27 5.90 11.00 -7.19
C PHE A 27 6.30 10.07 -6.04
N GLN A 28 5.66 10.18 -4.87
CA GLN A 28 5.94 9.31 -3.73
C GLN A 28 5.59 7.85 -4.02
N THR A 29 4.49 7.57 -4.73
CA THR A 29 4.11 6.20 -5.09
C THR A 29 5.11 5.51 -6.02
N THR A 30 5.93 6.26 -6.77
CA THR A 30 6.99 5.65 -7.62
C THR A 30 8.19 5.13 -6.83
N ARG A 31 8.35 5.58 -5.58
CA ARG A 31 9.55 5.33 -4.76
C ARG A 31 9.42 4.14 -3.82
N VAL A 32 8.21 3.67 -3.56
CA VAL A 32 7.94 2.54 -2.66
C VAL A 32 7.41 1.38 -3.49
N ARG A 33 8.05 0.23 -3.39
CA ARG A 33 7.68 -0.98 -4.13
C ARG A 33 7.47 -2.13 -3.17
N PHE A 34 6.31 -2.77 -3.29
CA PHE A 34 6.05 -4.05 -2.67
C PHE A 34 6.58 -5.14 -3.59
N VAL A 35 7.46 -5.98 -3.05
CA VAL A 35 8.06 -7.12 -3.75
C VAL A 35 7.56 -8.38 -3.06
N PHE A 36 6.82 -9.18 -3.82
CA PHE A 36 6.33 -10.48 -3.38
C PHE A 36 7.34 -11.53 -3.82
N ASP A 37 8.33 -11.80 -2.97
CA ASP A 37 9.30 -12.88 -3.19
C ASP A 37 8.65 -14.24 -2.91
N ASP A 38 9.43 -15.32 -3.03
CA ASP A 38 8.90 -16.66 -2.86
C ASP A 38 8.45 -17.00 -1.44
N ASP A 39 9.14 -16.48 -0.44
CA ASP A 39 8.90 -16.78 0.97
C ASP A 39 8.52 -15.55 1.81
N SER A 40 8.62 -14.35 1.25
CA SER A 40 8.42 -13.12 2.01
C SER A 40 7.84 -11.96 1.21
N LEU A 41 7.12 -11.10 1.91
CA LEU A 41 6.77 -9.76 1.47
C LEU A 41 7.89 -8.79 1.85
N GLU A 42 8.43 -8.06 0.89
CA GLU A 42 9.43 -7.03 1.13
C GLU A 42 8.97 -5.67 0.63
N VAL A 43 9.22 -4.62 1.40
CA VAL A 43 9.06 -3.24 0.96
C VAL A 43 10.42 -2.64 0.65
N LYS A 44 10.61 -2.29 -0.61
CA LYS A 44 11.83 -1.66 -1.12
C LYS A 44 11.57 -0.19 -1.38
N VAL A 45 12.55 0.65 -1.05
CA VAL A 45 12.47 2.10 -1.24
C VAL A 45 13.60 2.57 -2.15
N GLY A 46 13.28 3.46 -3.08
CA GLY A 46 14.24 4.07 -3.99
C GLY A 46 14.29 3.43 -5.38
N ASN A 47 15.17 3.97 -6.23
CA ASN A 47 15.17 3.67 -7.67
C ASN A 47 15.82 2.33 -8.05
N GLN A 48 16.49 1.66 -7.11
CA GLN A 48 17.38 0.52 -7.39
C GLN A 48 17.03 -0.78 -6.64
N LEU A 49 15.81 -0.92 -6.09
CA LEU A 49 15.44 -2.11 -5.29
C LEU A 49 16.45 -2.38 -4.16
N GLN A 50 17.07 -1.34 -3.61
CA GLN A 50 17.97 -1.49 -2.47
C GLN A 50 17.15 -1.99 -1.27
N GLU A 51 17.72 -2.89 -0.47
CA GLU A 51 17.12 -3.27 0.82
C GLU A 51 16.77 -1.98 1.55
N SER A 52 15.53 -1.85 2.03
CA SER A 52 15.04 -0.62 2.67
C SER A 52 15.70 -0.30 4.01
N GLY A 53 16.72 -1.08 4.40
CA GLY A 53 17.44 -0.96 5.67
C GLY A 53 16.58 -1.41 6.85
N GLU A 54 17.07 -1.12 8.04
CA GLU A 54 16.32 -1.30 9.27
C GLU A 54 15.26 -0.20 9.39
N ASN A 55 13.99 -0.59 9.48
CA ASN A 55 12.89 0.35 9.56
C ASN A 55 12.63 0.72 11.02
N VAL A 56 12.99 1.96 11.36
CA VAL A 56 12.83 2.55 12.68
C VAL A 56 11.36 2.60 13.15
N PHE A 57 10.39 2.60 12.24
CA PHE A 57 8.96 2.68 12.58
C PHE A 57 8.31 1.33 12.87
N VAL A 58 8.83 0.24 12.33
CA VAL A 58 8.25 -1.11 12.49
C VAL A 58 9.18 -2.10 13.19
N GLY A 59 10.47 -1.76 13.39
CA GLY A 59 11.47 -2.61 14.03
C GLY A 59 11.98 -3.70 13.08
N GLY A 60 13.28 -3.66 12.75
CA GLY A 60 13.91 -4.62 11.84
C GLY A 60 13.77 -4.28 10.35
N LYS A 61 14.22 -5.19 9.47
CA LYS A 61 14.13 -5.02 8.00
C LYS A 61 12.67 -5.02 7.53
N ASN A 62 12.32 -4.26 6.49
CA ASN A 62 10.98 -4.35 5.87
C ASN A 62 10.82 -5.61 5.01
N ARG A 63 11.07 -6.78 5.60
CA ARG A 63 10.92 -8.08 4.97
C ARG A 63 10.29 -9.02 5.98
N TRP A 64 9.11 -9.54 5.64
CA TRP A 64 8.33 -10.40 6.50
C TRP A 64 8.02 -11.70 5.79
N LYS A 65 8.36 -12.83 6.41
CA LYS A 65 8.09 -14.15 5.85
C LYS A 65 6.59 -14.44 5.88
N TYR A 66 6.03 -14.98 4.81
CA TYR A 66 4.60 -15.33 4.80
C TYR A 66 4.23 -16.33 5.90
N SER A 67 5.16 -17.19 6.30
CA SER A 67 4.96 -18.15 7.39
C SER A 67 4.72 -17.50 8.76
N THR A 68 5.04 -16.21 8.94
CA THR A 68 4.77 -15.49 10.19
C THR A 68 3.46 -14.71 10.13
N PHE A 69 2.76 -14.71 9.00
CA PHE A 69 1.52 -13.98 8.83
C PHE A 69 0.43 -14.73 9.60
N VAL A 70 -0.29 -13.99 10.44
CA VAL A 70 -1.42 -14.49 11.21
C VAL A 70 -2.71 -14.27 10.43
N ASN A 71 -2.87 -13.08 9.86
CA ASN A 71 -4.00 -12.73 9.02
C ASN A 71 -3.61 -11.54 8.12
N TRP A 72 -4.29 -11.40 6.99
CA TRP A 72 -4.18 -10.25 6.10
C TRP A 72 -5.55 -9.91 5.52
N GLU A 73 -5.80 -8.64 5.21
CA GLU A 73 -7.07 -8.21 4.66
C GLU A 73 -6.89 -7.15 3.57
N LEU A 74 -7.82 -7.15 2.61
CA LEU A 74 -7.94 -6.11 1.58
C LEU A 74 -9.31 -5.44 1.70
N TRP A 75 -9.29 -4.16 2.01
CA TRP A 75 -10.50 -3.34 2.07
C TRP A 75 -10.58 -2.40 0.88
N TRP A 76 -11.82 -2.19 0.43
CA TRP A 76 -12.13 -1.32 -0.71
C TRP A 76 -11.37 -1.74 -1.98
N PRO A 77 -11.61 -2.96 -2.51
CA PRO A 77 -10.97 -3.40 -3.76
C PRO A 77 -11.26 -2.46 -4.94
N GLN A 78 -12.34 -1.67 -4.85
CA GLN A 78 -12.59 -0.51 -5.70
C GLN A 78 -11.84 0.71 -5.15
N PHE A 79 -10.62 0.88 -5.66
CA PHE A 79 -9.68 2.00 -5.51
C PHE A 79 -10.13 3.24 -4.70
N PRO A 80 -9.32 3.71 -3.72
CA PRO A 80 -8.02 3.21 -3.28
C PRO A 80 -8.14 2.02 -2.32
N ILE A 81 -7.23 1.05 -2.45
CA ILE A 81 -7.26 -0.20 -1.69
C ILE A 81 -6.45 -0.02 -0.41
N LEU A 82 -7.02 -0.41 0.72
CA LEU A 82 -6.29 -0.46 1.99
C LEU A 82 -5.92 -1.91 2.31
N VAL A 83 -4.63 -2.15 2.52
CA VAL A 83 -4.10 -3.46 2.89
C VAL A 83 -3.79 -3.47 4.37
N TYR A 84 -4.17 -4.57 5.02
CA TYR A 84 -3.81 -4.91 6.37
C TYR A 84 -3.06 -6.24 6.38
N PHE A 85 -2.03 -6.36 7.20
CA PHE A 85 -1.56 -7.68 7.63
C PHE A 85 -1.02 -7.64 9.05
N LYS A 86 -1.15 -8.79 9.73
CA LYS A 86 -0.62 -9.05 11.06
C LYS A 86 0.38 -10.19 10.98
N GLU A 87 1.53 -10.02 11.63
CA GLU A 87 2.65 -10.95 11.56
C GLU A 87 3.30 -11.15 12.94
N THR A 88 4.04 -12.24 13.17
CA THR A 88 4.69 -12.53 14.48
C THR A 88 6.22 -12.51 14.48
N GLN A 89 6.87 -12.19 13.35
CA GLN A 89 8.32 -12.09 13.21
C GLN A 89 8.89 -10.94 14.02
N THR A 90 8.22 -9.78 14.03
CA THR A 90 8.67 -8.60 14.75
C THR A 90 8.34 -8.70 16.24
N LYS A 91 7.12 -9.16 16.58
CA LYS A 91 6.67 -9.32 17.97
C LYS A 91 5.84 -10.59 18.17
N PRO A 92 6.04 -11.38 19.24
CA PRO A 92 5.29 -12.61 19.49
C PRO A 92 3.76 -12.43 19.58
N GLU A 93 3.28 -11.33 20.15
CA GLU A 93 1.85 -10.97 20.24
C GLU A 93 1.22 -10.56 18.89
N GLY A 94 2.09 -10.29 17.92
CA GLY A 94 1.79 -9.92 16.56
C GLY A 94 1.86 -8.41 16.30
N GLN A 95 2.59 -8.01 15.28
CA GLN A 95 2.70 -6.64 14.80
C GLN A 95 1.73 -6.41 13.63
N ILE A 96 1.06 -5.26 13.65
CA ILE A 96 0.11 -4.86 12.63
C ILE A 96 0.75 -3.88 11.67
N HIS A 97 0.46 -4.05 10.39
CA HIS A 97 0.88 -3.18 9.30
C HIS A 97 -0.32 -2.75 8.46
N PHE A 98 -0.34 -1.47 8.08
CA PHE A 98 -1.30 -0.91 7.14
C PHE A 98 -0.55 -0.17 6.04
N PHE A 99 -0.98 -0.34 4.80
CA PHE A 99 -0.49 0.49 3.72
C PHE A 99 -1.54 0.70 2.64
N PRO A 100 -1.65 1.93 2.11
CA PRO A 100 -2.48 2.21 0.96
C PRO A 100 -1.82 1.64 -0.30
N VAL A 101 -2.64 1.11 -1.20
CA VAL A 101 -2.24 0.52 -2.46
C VAL A 101 -2.95 1.21 -3.62
N ILE A 102 -2.15 1.60 -4.61
CA ILE A 102 -2.60 2.19 -5.89
C ILE A 102 -2.15 1.24 -7.02
N PHE A 103 -2.71 0.02 -7.05
CA PHE A 103 -2.51 -0.95 -8.13
C PHE A 103 -3.70 -1.92 -8.24
N ASN A 104 -3.61 -2.91 -9.14
CA ASN A 104 -4.68 -3.89 -9.39
C ASN A 104 -4.96 -4.75 -8.14
N GLY A 105 -6.08 -4.50 -7.47
CA GLY A 105 -6.48 -5.20 -6.25
C GLY A 105 -6.72 -6.68 -6.40
N ARG A 106 -7.19 -7.12 -7.57
CA ARG A 106 -7.43 -8.53 -7.84
C ARG A 106 -6.11 -9.29 -7.95
N GLN A 107 -5.16 -8.74 -8.71
CA GLN A 107 -3.82 -9.31 -8.80
C GLN A 107 -3.14 -9.38 -7.43
N LEU A 108 -3.32 -8.34 -6.59
CA LEU A 108 -2.83 -8.36 -5.22
C LEU A 108 -3.41 -9.52 -4.41
N TYR A 109 -4.73 -9.65 -4.45
CA TYR A 109 -5.45 -10.67 -3.72
C TYR A 109 -4.97 -12.07 -4.12
N ASP A 110 -4.88 -12.33 -5.43
CA ASP A 110 -4.48 -13.63 -5.96
C ASP A 110 -3.07 -14.01 -5.48
N ILE A 111 -2.11 -13.09 -5.53
CA ILE A 111 -0.74 -13.32 -5.04
C ILE A 111 -0.72 -13.54 -3.52
N MET A 112 -1.50 -12.76 -2.75
CA MET A 112 -1.55 -12.91 -1.30
C MET A 112 -2.16 -14.25 -0.89
N VAL A 113 -3.22 -14.71 -1.57
CA VAL A 113 -3.80 -16.04 -1.35
C VAL A 113 -2.78 -17.14 -1.69
N GLU A 114 -2.09 -17.01 -2.82
CA GLU A 114 -1.09 -17.98 -3.26
C GLU A 114 0.07 -18.11 -2.25
N ARG A 115 0.55 -16.98 -1.73
CA ARG A 115 1.79 -16.92 -0.93
C ARG A 115 1.57 -17.00 0.58
N ALA A 116 0.52 -16.37 1.09
CA ALA A 116 0.20 -16.26 2.52
C ALA A 116 -1.03 -17.08 2.93
N GLY A 117 -1.68 -17.78 1.99
CA GLY A 117 -2.91 -18.51 2.24
C GLY A 117 -4.16 -17.60 2.26
N PRO A 118 -5.35 -18.20 2.35
CA PRO A 118 -6.59 -17.44 2.37
C PRO A 118 -6.68 -16.55 3.61
N SER A 119 -7.14 -15.32 3.46
CA SER A 119 -7.49 -14.49 4.62
C SER A 119 -8.70 -15.04 5.37
N GLU A 120 -8.83 -14.67 6.64
CA GLU A 120 -9.98 -15.07 7.45
C GLU A 120 -11.30 -14.43 6.99
N THR A 121 -11.24 -13.23 6.40
CA THR A 121 -12.43 -12.37 6.19
C THR A 121 -12.47 -11.67 4.83
N SER A 122 -11.36 -11.56 4.10
CA SER A 122 -11.30 -10.97 2.77
C SER A 122 -11.55 -12.04 1.69
N GLY A 123 -12.70 -11.95 1.02
CA GLY A 123 -12.95 -12.64 -0.24
C GLY A 123 -12.52 -11.78 -1.44
N PRO A 124 -12.34 -12.37 -2.64
CA PRO A 124 -12.30 -11.56 -3.84
C PRO A 124 -13.66 -10.86 -3.91
N GLY A 125 -13.66 -9.53 -3.71
CA GLY A 125 -14.87 -8.74 -3.90
C GLY A 125 -15.43 -8.93 -5.32
N PRO A 126 -16.72 -8.63 -5.53
CA PRO A 126 -17.32 -8.68 -6.87
C PRO A 126 -16.58 -7.81 -7.90
#